data_AF-A0A6G1SMI6-F1
#
_entry.id   AF-A0A6G1SMI6-F1
#
_cell.length_a   1.000
_cell.length_b   1.000
_cell.length_c   1.000
_cell.angle_alpha   90.00
_cell.angle_beta   90.00
_cell.angle_gamma   90.00
#
_symmetry.space_group_name_H-M   'P 1'
#
loop_
_entity.id
_entity.type
_entity.pdbx_description
1 polymer ?
#
loop_
_entity_poly.entity_id
_entity_poly.type
_entity_poly.pdbx_seq_one_letter_code
_entity_poly.pdbx_strand_id
1 'polypeptide(L)'
;VLHIQMTLCLPLFAFPVHWGPFYVIALYTYYHGIIDHSGINFKAYWWQPWQPDAIFHDNHHQYFHVNFGFNCWVWDKLHGTYRRKDRVYTEDTFYGRGKALTDATQEELAQDLKERISENPRAYRNDNMEFALSEEEVKNMKQKSSSRR
;
A
#
# COMPACT_ATOMS: atom_id res chain seq x y z
N VAL A 1 21.93 3.82 -2.71
CA VAL A 1 21.80 2.37 -2.42
C VAL A 1 22.86 1.88 -1.44
N LEU A 2 24.16 1.95 -1.73
CA LEU A 2 25.21 1.43 -0.82
C LEU A 2 25.16 2.02 0.60
N HIS A 3 24.99 3.34 0.73
CA HIS A 3 24.88 4.01 2.04
C HIS A 3 23.66 3.53 2.85
N ILE A 4 22.51 3.29 2.21
CA ILE A 4 21.31 2.74 2.87
C ILE A 4 21.61 1.32 3.39
N GLN A 5 22.24 0.49 2.56
CA GLN A 5 22.61 -0.87 2.94
C GLN A 5 23.60 -0.88 4.13
N MET A 6 24.60 0.01 4.13
CA MET A 6 25.53 0.13 5.26
C MET A 6 24.83 0.58 6.54
N THR A 7 23.90 1.54 6.46
CA THR A 7 23.10 1.98 7.61
C THR A 7 22.23 0.85 8.16
N LEU A 8 21.61 0.04 7.30
CA LEU A 8 20.81 -1.11 7.72
C LEU A 8 21.65 -2.21 8.38
N CYS A 9 22.94 -2.33 8.04
CA CYS A 9 23.87 -3.25 8.67
C CYS A 9 24.47 -2.74 9.99
N LEU A 10 24.37 -1.44 10.30
CA LEU A 10 24.95 -0.82 11.50
C LEU A 10 24.58 -1.55 12.82
N PRO A 11 23.32 -2.02 13.02
CA PRO A 11 22.96 -2.72 14.26
C PRO A 11 23.79 -3.98 14.54
N LEU A 12 24.32 -4.65 13.51
CA LEU A 12 25.20 -5.83 13.68
C LEU A 12 26.49 -5.51 14.42
N PHE A 13 26.96 -4.26 14.29
CA PHE A 13 28.22 -3.80 14.86
C PHE A 13 28.01 -2.97 16.13
N ALA A 14 26.86 -2.30 16.24
CA ALA A 14 26.53 -1.43 17.36
C ALA A 14 25.91 -2.18 18.55
N PHE A 15 25.25 -3.32 18.32
CA PHE A 15 24.55 -4.08 19.35
C PHE A 15 24.93 -5.57 19.30
N PRO A 16 24.95 -6.26 20.46
CA PRO A 16 25.11 -7.71 20.48
C PRO A 16 23.82 -8.37 19.97
N VAL A 17 23.70 -8.52 18.66
CA VAL A 17 22.56 -9.16 18.01
C VAL A 17 22.85 -10.64 17.80
N HIS A 18 21.87 -11.50 18.10
CA HIS A 18 21.97 -12.92 17.73
C HIS A 18 21.94 -13.05 16.21
N TRP A 19 23.01 -13.59 15.64
CA TRP A 19 23.21 -13.72 14.19
C TRP A 19 22.09 -14.52 13.50
N GLY A 20 21.61 -15.59 14.12
CA GLY A 20 20.55 -16.44 13.57
C GLY A 20 19.25 -15.68 13.26
N PRO A 21 18.57 -15.10 14.28
CA PRO A 21 17.37 -14.28 14.07
C PRO A 21 17.58 -13.12 13.10
N PHE A 22 18.74 -12.46 13.15
CA PHE A 22 19.07 -11.39 12.22
C PHE A 22 19.04 -11.87 10.76
N TYR A 23 19.76 -12.96 10.45
CA TYR A 23 19.81 -13.48 9.08
C TYR A 23 18.44 -13.95 8.60
N VAL A 24 17.64 -14.56 9.48
CA VAL A 24 16.26 -14.96 9.14
C VAL A 24 15.44 -13.74 8.69
N ILE A 25 15.46 -12.64 9.47
CA ILE A 25 14.71 -11.42 9.14
C ILE A 25 15.28 -10.74 7.88
N ALA A 26 16.61 -10.69 7.74
CA ALA A 26 17.26 -10.08 6.59
C ALA A 26 16.94 -10.83 5.30
N LEU A 27 17.06 -12.16 5.29
CA LEU A 27 16.71 -13.00 4.14
C LEU A 27 15.22 -12.93 3.83
N TYR A 28 14.36 -12.96 4.85
CA TYR A 28 12.91 -12.78 4.69
C TYR A 28 12.59 -11.46 3.99
N THR A 29 13.18 -10.35 4.44
CA THR A 29 12.95 -9.01 3.86
C THR A 29 13.48 -8.94 2.43
N TYR A 30 14.66 -9.52 2.17
CA TYR A 30 15.27 -9.53 0.85
C TYR A 30 14.45 -10.36 -0.15
N TYR A 31 13.96 -11.53 0.28
CA TYR A 31 13.09 -12.39 -0.51
C TYR A 31 11.81 -11.64 -0.92
N HIS A 32 11.06 -11.10 0.05
CA HIS A 32 9.81 -10.38 -0.27
C HIS A 32 10.08 -9.15 -1.13
N GLY A 33 11.20 -8.44 -0.92
CA GLY A 33 11.53 -7.32 -1.78
C GLY A 33 11.89 -7.65 -3.21
N ILE A 34 12.49 -8.81 -3.47
CA ILE A 34 12.65 -9.28 -4.86
C ILE A 34 11.29 -9.64 -5.45
N ILE A 35 10.46 -10.34 -4.68
CA ILE A 35 9.16 -10.83 -5.11
C ILE A 35 8.21 -9.67 -5.46
N ASP A 36 8.10 -8.67 -4.59
CA ASP A 36 7.25 -7.50 -4.77
C ASP A 36 7.69 -6.60 -5.94
N HIS A 37 8.92 -6.78 -6.43
CA HIS A 37 9.45 -6.07 -7.60
C HIS A 37 9.68 -6.98 -8.82
N SER A 38 9.25 -8.24 -8.76
CA SER A 38 9.44 -9.21 -9.85
C SER A 38 8.45 -9.05 -11.00
N GLY A 39 7.37 -8.29 -10.80
CA GLY A 39 6.26 -8.17 -11.75
C GLY A 39 5.30 -9.37 -11.74
N ILE A 40 5.43 -10.28 -10.77
CA ILE A 40 4.55 -11.43 -10.59
C ILE A 40 3.64 -11.20 -9.37
N ASN A 41 2.34 -11.47 -9.54
CA ASN A 41 1.33 -11.34 -8.48
C ASN A 41 1.44 -12.45 -7.42
N PHE A 42 2.36 -12.30 -6.48
CA PHE A 42 2.45 -13.22 -5.35
C PHE A 42 1.45 -12.86 -4.25
N LYS A 43 0.78 -13.89 -3.74
CA LYS A 43 -0.12 -13.78 -2.59
C LYS A 43 0.61 -14.29 -1.36
N ALA A 44 0.52 -13.57 -0.24
CA ALA A 44 1.14 -13.99 1.01
C ALA A 44 0.55 -15.33 1.48
N TYR A 45 1.34 -16.16 2.14
CA TYR A 45 0.83 -17.45 2.60
C TYR A 45 -0.19 -17.28 3.74
N TRP A 46 -1.11 -18.23 3.89
CA TRP A 46 -2.15 -18.20 4.95
C TRP A 46 -1.56 -18.15 6.37
N TRP A 47 -0.34 -18.67 6.56
CA TRP A 47 0.37 -18.66 7.85
C TRP A 47 1.18 -17.38 8.09
N GLN A 48 1.16 -16.42 7.16
CA GLN A 48 1.79 -15.10 7.26
C GLN A 48 0.75 -13.98 7.21
N PRO A 49 -0.18 -13.89 8.18
CA PRO A 49 -1.28 -12.92 8.13
C PRO A 49 -0.84 -11.44 8.16
N TRP A 50 0.39 -11.16 8.58
CA TRP A 50 0.97 -9.82 8.57
C TRP A 50 1.55 -9.43 7.20
N GLN A 51 2.03 -10.39 6.41
CA GLN A 51 2.67 -10.13 5.13
C GLN A 51 1.60 -9.72 4.11
N PRO A 52 1.73 -8.56 3.47
CA PRO A 52 0.80 -8.17 2.41
C PRO A 52 1.01 -8.99 1.12
N ASP A 53 -0.03 -9.04 0.30
CA ASP A 53 0.07 -9.48 -1.11
C ASP A 53 0.88 -8.45 -1.91
N ALA A 54 1.53 -8.86 -3.01
CA ALA A 54 2.37 -7.97 -3.82
C ALA A 54 1.63 -6.69 -4.28
N ILE A 55 0.32 -6.80 -4.55
CA ILE A 55 -0.54 -5.67 -4.93
C ILE A 55 -0.56 -4.52 -3.91
N PHE A 56 -0.28 -4.82 -2.63
CA PHE A 56 -0.18 -3.79 -1.60
C PHE A 56 0.99 -2.83 -1.88
N HIS A 57 2.14 -3.40 -2.27
CA HIS A 57 3.35 -2.68 -2.64
C HIS A 57 3.26 -2.07 -4.04
N ASP A 58 2.64 -2.76 -5.00
CA ASP A 58 2.34 -2.16 -6.30
C ASP A 58 1.47 -0.91 -6.15
N ASN A 59 0.46 -0.97 -5.28
CA ASN A 59 -0.36 0.19 -4.94
C ASN A 59 0.45 1.29 -4.23
N HIS A 60 1.51 0.96 -3.49
CA HIS A 60 2.42 1.97 -2.98
C HIS A 60 3.14 2.69 -4.14
N HIS A 61 3.61 1.99 -5.18
CA HIS A 61 4.20 2.66 -6.35
C HIS A 61 3.18 3.46 -7.16
N GLN A 62 1.95 2.97 -7.26
CA GLN A 62 0.89 3.63 -8.01
C GLN A 62 0.41 4.92 -7.31
N TYR A 63 0.23 4.91 -5.99
CA TYR A 63 -0.37 6.01 -5.22
C TYR A 63 0.62 6.81 -4.36
N PHE A 64 1.86 6.33 -4.25
CA PHE A 64 3.06 6.87 -3.57
C PHE A 64 2.95 7.17 -2.07
N HIS A 65 1.90 7.85 -1.65
CA HIS A 65 1.75 8.34 -0.28
C HIS A 65 0.96 7.40 0.62
N VAL A 66 0.79 6.12 0.26
CA VAL A 66 -0.02 5.17 1.02
C VAL A 66 0.69 3.81 1.06
N ASN A 67 0.27 2.93 1.97
CA ASN A 67 0.80 1.57 2.07
C ASN A 67 2.33 1.51 2.28
N PHE A 68 2.85 2.26 3.26
CA PHE A 68 4.29 2.39 3.50
C PHE A 68 4.94 1.12 4.08
N GLY A 69 4.15 0.28 4.74
CA GLY A 69 4.64 -0.94 5.38
C GLY A 69 5.03 -1.98 4.35
N PHE A 70 6.29 -2.38 4.33
CA PHE A 70 6.77 -3.34 3.34
C PHE A 70 6.32 -4.78 3.62
N ASN A 71 6.66 -5.31 4.79
CA ASN A 71 6.35 -6.70 5.18
C ASN A 71 5.18 -6.83 6.15
N CYS A 72 4.58 -5.71 6.57
CA CYS A 72 3.56 -5.71 7.61
C CYS A 72 2.61 -4.52 7.45
N TRP A 73 1.44 -4.79 6.87
CA TRP A 73 0.40 -3.78 6.62
C TRP A 73 -0.25 -3.24 7.90
N VAL A 74 -0.07 -3.93 9.04
CA VAL A 74 -0.68 -3.55 10.34
C VAL A 74 -0.23 -2.16 10.75
N TRP A 75 1.02 -1.80 10.46
CA TRP A 75 1.55 -0.49 10.77
C TRP A 75 0.82 0.62 10.01
N ASP A 76 0.43 0.38 8.76
CA ASP A 76 -0.35 1.35 8.00
C ASP A 76 -1.75 1.55 8.56
N LYS A 77 -2.38 0.49 9.09
CA LYS A 77 -3.67 0.65 9.79
C LYS A 77 -3.51 1.42 11.08
N LEU A 78 -2.44 1.17 11.84
CA LEU A 78 -2.17 1.87 13.10
C LEU A 78 -1.90 3.36 12.89
N HIS A 79 -1.13 3.71 11.86
CA HIS A 79 -0.73 5.09 11.58
C HIS A 79 -1.69 5.83 10.63
N GLY A 80 -2.72 5.14 10.12
CA GLY A 80 -3.73 5.73 9.24
C GLY A 80 -3.24 5.99 7.82
N THR A 81 -2.26 5.21 7.36
CA THR A 81 -1.66 5.26 6.02
C THR A 81 -2.02 4.06 5.14
N TYR A 82 -2.95 3.22 5.60
CA TYR A 82 -3.50 2.12 4.79
C TYR A 82 -4.46 2.67 3.75
N ARG A 83 -4.38 2.18 2.50
CA ARG A 83 -5.22 2.65 1.41
C ARG A 83 -6.71 2.48 1.72
N ARG A 84 -7.47 3.52 1.42
CA ARG A 84 -8.91 3.58 1.67
C ARG A 84 -9.70 3.84 0.40
N LYS A 85 -10.86 3.17 0.29
CA LYS A 85 -11.79 3.32 -0.83
C LYS A 85 -12.44 4.72 -0.87
N ASP A 86 -12.63 5.38 0.27
CA ASP A 86 -13.25 6.72 0.36
C ASP A 86 -12.25 7.88 0.15
N ARG A 87 -11.07 7.61 -0.39
CA ARG A 87 -9.98 8.58 -0.55
C ARG A 87 -9.36 8.55 -1.94
N VAL A 88 -8.99 9.74 -2.42
CA VAL A 88 -8.12 9.96 -3.58
C VAL A 88 -6.69 10.18 -3.11
N TYR A 89 -5.73 9.62 -3.83
CA TYR A 89 -4.30 9.83 -3.62
C TYR A 89 -3.71 10.38 -4.91
N THR A 90 -2.94 11.44 -4.79
CA THR A 90 -2.22 12.11 -5.88
C THR A 90 -0.78 12.32 -5.45
N GLU A 91 0.12 12.68 -6.37
CA GLU A 91 1.54 12.96 -6.06
C GLU A 91 1.71 14.06 -5.00
N ASP A 92 0.73 14.95 -4.87
CA ASP A 92 0.65 16.08 -3.95
C ASP A 92 -0.18 15.80 -2.69
N THR A 93 -0.71 14.58 -2.53
CA THR A 93 -1.47 14.18 -1.33
C THR A 93 -0.58 13.46 -0.32
N PHE A 94 0.17 14.24 0.46
CA PHE A 94 1.14 13.72 1.44
C PHE A 94 0.51 13.10 2.71
N TYR A 95 1.34 12.37 3.46
CA TYR A 95 1.04 11.81 4.80
C TYR A 95 0.01 10.67 4.85
N GLY A 96 -0.34 10.07 3.71
CA GLY A 96 -1.14 8.84 3.61
C GLY A 96 -2.56 8.85 4.09
N ARG A 97 -3.11 10.02 4.40
CA ARG A 97 -4.53 10.15 4.72
C ARG A 97 -5.40 10.22 3.47
N GLY A 98 -4.87 10.67 2.34
CA GLY A 98 -5.66 10.86 1.12
C GLY A 98 -6.66 12.02 1.21
N LYS A 99 -7.03 12.60 0.08
CA LYS A 99 -8.11 13.59 -0.03
C LYS A 99 -9.46 12.86 -0.01
N ALA A 100 -10.45 13.37 0.71
CA ALA A 100 -11.78 12.74 0.70
C ALA A 100 -12.39 12.83 -0.71
N LEU A 101 -13.10 11.78 -1.17
CA LEU A 101 -13.77 11.80 -2.49
C LEU A 101 -14.71 13.02 -2.66
N THR A 102 -15.28 13.50 -1.55
CA THR A 102 -16.19 14.65 -1.50
C THR A 102 -15.49 15.97 -1.82
N ASP A 103 -14.22 16.08 -1.45
CA ASP A 103 -13.41 17.29 -1.55
C ASP A 103 -12.51 17.26 -2.80
N ALA A 104 -12.44 16.11 -3.49
CA ALA A 104 -11.69 15.93 -4.72
C ALA A 104 -12.37 16.60 -5.92
N THR A 105 -11.55 17.21 -6.78
CA THR A 105 -12.01 17.80 -8.05
C THR A 105 -12.47 16.70 -9.01
N GLN A 106 -13.12 17.08 -10.11
CA GLN A 106 -13.57 16.08 -11.10
C GLN A 106 -12.37 15.45 -11.82
N GLU A 107 -11.32 16.23 -12.05
CA GLU A 107 -10.08 15.77 -12.69
C GLU A 107 -9.35 14.77 -11.81
N GLU A 108 -9.22 15.05 -10.51
CA GLU A 108 -8.61 14.14 -9.53
C GLU A 108 -9.36 12.81 -9.44
N LEU A 109 -10.70 12.86 -9.43
CA LEU A 109 -11.54 11.67 -9.41
C LEU A 109 -11.42 10.86 -10.70
N ALA A 110 -11.41 11.53 -11.87
CA ALA A 110 -11.27 10.85 -13.14
C ALA A 110 -9.92 10.12 -13.25
N GLN A 111 -8.84 10.74 -12.76
CA GLN A 111 -7.50 10.12 -12.74
C GLN A 111 -7.44 8.95 -11.75
N ASP A 112 -7.94 9.11 -10.52
CA ASP A 112 -7.98 8.03 -9.52
C ASP A 112 -8.81 6.83 -9.99
N LEU A 113 -9.96 7.07 -10.65
CA LEU A 113 -10.77 6.01 -11.25
C LEU A 113 -10.03 5.28 -12.37
N LYS A 114 -9.32 6.02 -13.23
CA LYS A 114 -8.50 5.42 -14.30
C LYS A 114 -7.41 4.52 -13.73
N GLU A 115 -6.73 4.96 -12.68
CA GLU A 115 -5.70 4.17 -11.99
C GLU A 115 -6.30 2.91 -11.36
N ARG A 116 -7.42 3.03 -10.64
CA ARG A 116 -8.13 1.88 -10.05
C ARG A 116 -8.51 0.84 -11.10
N ILE A 117 -9.06 1.27 -12.23
CA ILE A 117 -9.48 0.37 -13.31
C ILE A 117 -8.29 -0.35 -13.95
N SER A 118 -7.10 0.24 -13.91
CA SER A 118 -5.88 -0.34 -14.48
C SER A 118 -5.27 -1.45 -13.63
N GLU A 119 -5.66 -1.57 -12.36
CA GLU A 119 -5.15 -2.60 -11.46
C GLU A 119 -5.57 -4.00 -11.90
N ASN A 120 -4.74 -4.99 -11.59
CA ASN A 120 -5.00 -6.38 -11.94
C ASN A 120 -5.86 -7.07 -10.86
N PRO A 121 -7.09 -7.54 -11.17
CA PRO A 121 -7.94 -8.21 -10.18
C PRO A 121 -7.29 -9.44 -9.56
N ARG A 122 -6.49 -10.19 -10.34
CA ARG A 122 -5.81 -11.41 -9.88
C ARG A 122 -4.67 -11.16 -8.90
N ALA A 123 -4.25 -9.90 -8.75
CA ALA A 123 -3.25 -9.51 -7.77
C ALA A 123 -3.82 -9.45 -6.35
N TYR A 124 -5.15 -9.33 -6.22
CA TYR A 124 -5.84 -9.30 -4.94
C TYR A 124 -6.08 -10.70 -4.37
N ARG A 125 -6.13 -10.79 -3.03
CA ARG A 125 -6.32 -12.03 -2.26
C ARG A 125 -7.38 -12.97 -2.83
N ASN A 126 -8.53 -12.42 -3.20
CA ASN A 126 -9.70 -13.16 -3.68
C ASN A 126 -10.02 -12.93 -5.17
N ASP A 127 -9.02 -12.51 -5.96
CA ASP A 127 -9.19 -12.18 -7.38
C ASP A 127 -10.27 -11.13 -7.65
N ASN A 128 -10.47 -10.21 -6.69
CA ASN A 128 -11.50 -9.19 -6.69
C ASN A 128 -10.89 -7.80 -6.42
N MET A 129 -11.38 -6.79 -7.13
CA MET A 129 -10.95 -5.40 -7.04
C MET A 129 -11.47 -4.74 -5.76
N GLU A 130 -10.77 -4.93 -4.64
CA GLU A 130 -11.16 -4.42 -3.32
C GLU A 130 -11.43 -2.90 -3.32
N PHE A 131 -10.67 -2.14 -4.11
CA PHE A 131 -10.75 -0.69 -4.17
C PHE A 131 -11.53 -0.15 -5.37
N ALA A 132 -12.20 -1.00 -6.16
CA ALA A 132 -13.02 -0.54 -7.29
C ALA A 132 -14.13 0.41 -6.81
N LEU A 133 -14.34 1.48 -7.57
CA LEU A 133 -15.39 2.47 -7.38
C LEU A 133 -16.17 2.64 -8.69
N SER A 134 -17.49 2.60 -8.62
CA SER A 134 -18.34 3.01 -9.74
C SER A 134 -18.62 4.51 -9.71
N GLU A 135 -18.91 5.10 -10.87
CA GLU A 135 -19.33 6.50 -10.94
C GLU A 135 -20.59 6.78 -10.10
N GLU A 136 -21.50 5.81 -10.01
CA GLU A 136 -22.70 5.88 -9.17
C GLU A 136 -22.34 5.90 -7.68
N GLU A 137 -21.40 5.06 -7.22
CA GLU A 137 -20.92 5.08 -5.84
C GLU A 137 -20.32 6.45 -5.49
N VAL A 138 -19.51 7.03 -6.39
CA VAL A 138 -18.91 8.37 -6.19
C VAL A 138 -20.00 9.44 -6.10
N LYS A 139 -20.99 9.43 -7.00
CA LYS A 139 -22.14 10.36 -6.96
C LYS A 139 -22.92 10.26 -5.65
N ASN A 140 -23.24 9.03 -5.22
CA ASN A 140 -24.00 8.77 -4.00
C ASN A 140 -23.26 9.27 -2.75
N MET A 141 -21.93 9.08 -2.70
CA MET A 141 -21.10 9.58 -1.60
C MET A 141 -21.06 11.12 -1.56
N LYS A 142 -20.95 11.80 -2.70
CA LYS A 142 -21.02 13.27 -2.78
C LYS A 142 -22.37 13.80 -2.33
N GLN A 143 -23.47 13.20 -2.77
CA GLN A 143 -24.83 13.61 -2.38
C GLN A 143 -25.08 13.43 -0.88
N LYS A 144 -24.67 12.30 -0.29
CA LYS A 144 -24.83 12.02 1.14
C LYS A 144 -24.00 12.96 2.04
N SER A 145 -22.87 13.45 1.55
CA SER A 145 -22.09 14.47 2.26
C SER A 145 -22.76 15.85 2.19
N SER A 146 -23.37 16.19 1.06
CA SER A 146 -24.08 17.47 0.87
C SER A 146 -25.32 17.56 1.76
N SER A 147 -26.08 16.47 1.94
CA SER A 147 -27.27 16.43 2.78
C SER A 147 -27.02 16.43 4.30
N ARG A 148 -25.75 16.31 4.72
CA ARG A 148 -25.33 16.31 6.13
C ARG A 148 -24.71 17.63 6.59
N ARG A 149 -24.52 18.59 5.69
CA ARG A 149 -24.08 19.96 5.98
C ARG A 149 -25.30 20.88 6.06
#